data_AF-A0A967HGL2-F1
#
_entry.id   AF-A0A967HGL2-F1
#
_cell.length_a   1.000
_cell.length_b   1.000
_cell.length_c   1.000
_cell.angle_alpha   90.00
_cell.angle_beta   90.00
_cell.angle_gamma   90.00
#
_symmetry.space_group_name_H-M   'P 1'
#
loop_
_entity.id
_entity.type
_entity.pdbx_description
1 polymer ?
#
loop_
_entity_poly.entity_id
_entity_poly.type
_entity_poly.pdbx_seq_one_letter_code
_entity_poly.pdbx_strand_id
1 'polypeptide(L)'
;DAAADATDAVGLDLSAETGADMLFRSDHFAFARARIPALGLFAGFHADYHTPADEPETVDTAKAADVARLAAWVVAAVAQMEEPPEWTAVGETRLAPYW
;
A
#
# COMPACT_ATOMS: atom_id res chain seq x y z
N ASP A 1 13.68 2.63 7.24
CA ASP A 1 12.38 2.84 7.89
C ASP A 1 11.63 1.52 7.79
N ALA A 2 10.79 1.20 8.77
CA ALA A 2 10.22 -0.12 9.03
C ALA A 2 9.57 -0.78 7.81
N ALA A 3 9.03 0.00 6.87
CA ALA A 3 8.51 -0.52 5.60
C ALA A 3 9.62 -1.11 4.70
N ALA A 4 10.78 -0.47 4.59
CA ALA A 4 11.91 -0.98 3.84
C ALA A 4 12.53 -2.23 4.50
N ASP A 5 12.66 -2.22 5.83
CA ASP A 5 13.20 -3.36 6.57
C ASP A 5 12.28 -4.60 6.49
N ALA A 6 10.95 -4.37 6.49
CA ALA A 6 9.96 -5.43 6.33
C ALA A 6 9.95 -6.01 4.90
N THR A 7 10.20 -5.17 3.91
CA THR A 7 10.26 -5.55 2.50
C THR A 7 11.48 -6.41 2.17
N ASP A 8 12.66 -6.05 2.68
CA ASP A 8 13.87 -6.86 2.57
C ASP A 8 13.69 -8.24 3.23
N ALA A 9 12.97 -8.29 4.35
CA ALA A 9 12.72 -9.54 5.08
C ALA A 9 11.78 -10.51 4.34
N VAL A 10 10.94 -10.02 3.42
CA VAL A 10 10.03 -10.85 2.62
C VAL A 10 10.45 -10.98 1.15
N GLY A 11 11.58 -10.38 0.76
CA GLY A 11 12.10 -10.47 -0.61
C GLY A 11 11.22 -9.81 -1.67
N LEU A 12 10.36 -8.86 -1.27
CA LEU A 12 9.58 -8.05 -2.21
C LEU A 12 10.39 -6.81 -2.60
N ASP A 13 10.18 -6.30 -3.81
CA ASP A 13 10.71 -4.98 -4.20
C ASP A 13 9.60 -3.94 -4.03
N LEU A 14 9.83 -2.94 -3.18
CA LEU A 14 8.89 -1.82 -3.02
C LEU A 14 9.15 -0.79 -4.10
N SER A 15 8.36 -0.84 -5.17
CA SER A 15 8.21 0.33 -6.01
C SER A 15 7.31 1.34 -5.28
N ALA A 16 7.91 2.42 -4.77
CA ALA A 16 7.15 3.61 -4.36
C ALA A 16 6.65 4.34 -5.62
N GLU A 17 5.80 3.68 -6.42
CA GLU A 17 5.19 4.31 -7.59
C GLU A 17 4.16 5.33 -7.11
N THR A 18 4.56 6.59 -7.14
CA THR A 18 3.75 7.79 -6.89
C THR A 18 2.98 8.22 -8.14
N GLY A 19 2.61 7.28 -9.01
CA GLY A 19 1.83 7.58 -10.21
C GLY A 19 0.48 8.18 -9.82
N ALA A 20 0.20 9.39 -10.28
CA ALA A 20 -1.01 10.17 -9.99
C ALA A 20 -2.34 9.50 -10.40
N ASP A 21 -2.30 8.26 -10.88
CA ASP A 21 -3.50 7.48 -11.19
C ASP A 21 -3.90 6.49 -10.10
N MET A 22 -3.02 6.09 -9.16
CA MET A 22 -3.36 5.02 -8.20
C MET A 22 -3.88 5.52 -6.86
N LEU A 23 -3.54 6.76 -6.47
CA LEU A 23 -3.91 7.34 -5.18
C LEU A 23 -5.41 7.40 -4.95
N PHE A 24 -6.22 7.64 -5.99
CA PHE A 24 -7.68 7.78 -5.87
C PHE A 24 -8.48 6.50 -6.18
N ARG A 25 -7.82 5.41 -6.59
CA ARG A 25 -8.46 4.21 -7.13
C ARG A 25 -8.75 3.12 -6.08
N SER A 26 -8.59 3.43 -4.79
CA SER A 26 -8.82 2.49 -3.69
C SER A 26 -9.21 3.24 -2.41
N ASP A 27 -9.75 2.53 -1.42
CA ASP A 27 -10.40 3.09 -0.23
C ASP A 27 -9.49 3.91 0.67
N HIS A 28 -8.17 3.64 0.65
CA HIS A 28 -7.17 4.42 1.39
C HIS A 28 -7.19 5.92 1.03
N PHE A 29 -7.68 6.26 -0.17
CA PHE A 29 -7.84 7.64 -0.62
C PHE A 29 -8.75 8.47 0.29
N ALA A 30 -9.83 7.89 0.80
CA ALA A 30 -10.77 8.62 1.65
C ALA A 30 -10.10 9.08 2.96
N PHE A 31 -9.22 8.25 3.51
CA PHE A 31 -8.41 8.58 4.69
C PHE A 31 -7.38 9.65 4.35
N ALA A 32 -6.66 9.49 3.24
CA ALA A 32 -5.70 10.48 2.78
C ALA A 32 -6.37 11.85 2.60
N ARG A 33 -7.58 11.89 2.01
CA ARG A 33 -8.37 13.12 1.88
C ARG A 33 -8.75 13.75 3.23
N ALA A 34 -8.99 12.93 4.25
CA ALA A 34 -9.21 13.44 5.61
C ALA A 34 -7.92 13.87 6.32
N ARG A 35 -6.77 13.92 5.61
CA ARG A 35 -5.42 14.13 6.17
C ARG A 35 -5.05 13.11 7.23
N ILE A 36 -5.51 11.88 7.05
CA ILE A 36 -5.10 10.71 7.86
C ILE A 36 -4.03 9.97 7.05
N PRO A 37 -2.83 9.71 7.61
CA PRO A 37 -1.81 8.90 6.94
C PRO A 37 -2.36 7.53 6.54
N ALA A 38 -2.18 7.18 5.27
CA ALA A 38 -2.74 5.97 4.69
C ALA A 38 -1.73 5.31 3.74
N LEU A 39 -1.75 3.98 3.71
CA LEU A 39 -0.91 3.14 2.86
C LEU A 39 -1.81 2.17 2.09
N GLY A 40 -1.72 2.19 0.76
CA GLY A 40 -2.32 1.19 -0.12
C GLY A 40 -1.28 0.18 -0.56
N LEU A 41 -1.44 -1.09 -0.20
CA LEU A 41 -0.62 -2.18 -0.73
C LEU A 41 -1.23 -2.68 -2.03
N PHE A 42 -0.48 -2.55 -3.13
CA PHE A 42 -0.94 -2.96 -4.46
C PHE A 42 0.13 -3.77 -5.17
N ALA A 43 -0.26 -4.92 -5.71
CA ALA A 43 0.65 -5.88 -6.33
C ALA A 43 0.87 -5.68 -7.83
N GLY A 44 0.31 -4.61 -8.41
CA GLY A 44 0.29 -4.32 -9.84
C GLY A 44 -1.00 -4.74 -10.54
N PHE A 45 -1.23 -4.23 -11.76
CA PHE A 45 -2.29 -4.75 -12.64
C PHE A 45 -1.82 -6.03 -13.32
N HIS A 46 -2.77 -6.90 -13.65
CA HIS A 46 -2.57 -8.11 -14.45
C HIS A 46 -3.57 -8.17 -15.60
N ALA A 47 -3.31 -9.03 -16.58
CA ALA A 47 -4.10 -9.14 -17.82
C ALA A 47 -5.58 -9.46 -17.57
N ASP A 48 -5.85 -10.18 -16.48
CA ASP A 48 -7.20 -10.66 -16.14
C ASP A 48 -7.99 -9.69 -15.25
N TYR A 49 -7.40 -8.59 -14.78
CA TYR A 49 -8.08 -7.60 -13.93
C TYR A 49 -9.35 -7.07 -14.62
N HIS A 50 -10.47 -7.00 -13.89
CA HIS A 50 -11.80 -6.65 -14.42
C HIS A 50 -12.35 -7.60 -15.49
N THR A 51 -11.89 -8.85 -15.51
CA THR A 51 -12.44 -9.88 -16.38
C THR A 51 -12.94 -11.08 -15.55
N PRO A 52 -13.84 -11.91 -16.11
CA PRO A 52 -14.21 -13.18 -15.48
C PRO A 52 -13.07 -14.20 -15.34
N ALA A 53 -11.87 -13.93 -15.88
CA ALA A 53 -10.71 -14.82 -15.75
C ALA A 53 -9.89 -14.53 -14.48
N ASP A 54 -10.25 -13.51 -13.70
CA ASP A 54 -9.68 -13.24 -12.37
C ASP A 54 -10.24 -14.23 -11.33
N GLU A 55 -9.73 -15.45 -11.39
CA GLU A 55 -10.21 -16.62 -10.66
C GLU A 55 -9.15 -17.11 -9.65
N PRO A 56 -9.53 -17.82 -8.57
CA PRO A 56 -8.61 -18.28 -7.53
C PRO A 56 -7.41 -19.10 -8.05
N GLU A 57 -7.59 -19.83 -9.15
CA GLU A 57 -6.56 -20.68 -9.76
C GLU A 57 -5.39 -19.89 -10.35
N THR A 58 -5.57 -18.60 -10.66
CA THR A 58 -4.52 -17.74 -11.22
C THR A 58 -3.73 -16.98 -10.14
N VAL A 59 -4.11 -17.12 -8.86
CA VAL A 59 -3.48 -16.41 -7.74
C VAL A 59 -2.12 -17.01 -7.40
N ASP A 60 -1.09 -16.14 -7.36
CA ASP A 60 0.18 -16.47 -6.73
C ASP A 60 0.04 -16.43 -5.19
N THR A 61 -0.27 -17.60 -4.63
CA THR A 61 -0.50 -17.75 -3.18
C THR A 61 0.77 -17.54 -2.34
N ALA A 62 1.95 -17.79 -2.90
CA ALA A 62 3.22 -17.54 -2.20
C ALA A 62 3.45 -16.03 -2.04
N LYS A 63 3.31 -15.28 -3.14
CA LYS A 63 3.37 -13.81 -3.11
C LYS A 63 2.30 -13.23 -2.20
N ALA A 64 1.07 -13.74 -2.24
CA ALA A 64 -0.02 -13.28 -1.37
C ALA A 64 0.31 -13.46 0.12
N ALA A 65 0.94 -14.58 0.49
CA ALA A 65 1.40 -14.81 1.85
C ALA A 65 2.50 -13.82 2.27
N ASP A 66 3.43 -13.48 1.37
CA ASP A 66 4.49 -12.50 1.64
C ASP A 66 3.93 -11.08 1.80
N VAL A 67 2.96 -10.69 0.97
CA VAL A 67 2.25 -9.41 1.13
C VAL A 67 1.47 -9.36 2.45
N ALA A 68 0.83 -10.46 2.86
CA ALA A 68 0.14 -10.54 4.14
C ALA A 68 1.11 -10.42 5.34
N ARG A 69 2.30 -11.03 5.25
CA ARG A 69 3.35 -10.88 6.27
C ARG A 69 3.84 -9.44 6.37
N LEU A 70 4.10 -8.80 5.22
CA LEU A 70 4.47 -7.38 5.16
C LEU A 70 3.39 -6.50 5.81
N ALA A 71 2.12 -6.70 5.47
CA ALA A 71 1.02 -5.96 6.08
C ALA A 71 0.96 -6.13 7.60
N ALA A 72 1.11 -7.37 8.09
CA ALA A 72 1.14 -7.65 9.52
C ALA A 72 2.31 -6.97 10.23
N TRP A 73 3.49 -6.96 9.62
CA TRP A 73 4.68 -6.29 10.16
C TRP A 73 4.49 -4.77 10.22
N VAL A 74 3.97 -4.15 9.16
CA VAL A 74 3.69 -2.71 9.13
C VAL A 74 2.69 -2.34 10.23
N VAL A 75 1.60 -3.11 10.37
CA VAL A 75 0.61 -2.89 11.44
C VAL A 75 1.25 -3.03 12.81
N ALA A 76 2.06 -4.06 13.04
CA ALA A 76 2.74 -4.26 14.31
C ALA A 76 3.75 -3.15 14.63
N ALA A 77 4.48 -2.66 13.62
CA ALA A 77 5.41 -1.55 13.77
C ALA A 77 4.67 -0.26 14.15
N VAL A 78 3.60 0.09 13.42
CA VAL A 78 2.77 1.27 13.69
C VAL A 78 2.12 1.19 15.09
N ALA A 79 1.62 0.03 15.48
CA ALA A 79 1.01 -0.17 16.80
C ALA A 79 1.99 -0.02 17.97
N GLN A 80 3.30 -0.12 17.71
CA GLN A 80 4.37 0.00 18.71
C GLN A 80 5.07 1.37 18.67
N MET A 81 4.67 2.28 17.77
CA MET A 81 5.25 3.62 17.74
C MET A 81 4.85 4.40 19.00
N GLU A 82 5.80 5.13 19.58
CA GLU A 82 5.55 6.02 20.71
C GLU A 82 4.61 7.18 20.29
N GLU A 83 4.82 7.70 19.08
CA GLU A 83 3.97 8.71 18.46
C GLU A 83 3.36 8.13 17.18
N PRO A 84 2.04 8.32 16.93
CA PRO A 84 1.41 7.83 15.71
C PRO A 84 1.95 8.54 14.46
N PRO A 85 1.86 7.93 13.27
CA PRO A 85 2.20 8.62 12.03
C PRO A 85 1.40 9.90 11.87
N GLU A 86 2.08 10.97 11.50
CA GLU A 86 1.47 12.28 11.24
C GLU A 86 1.34 12.56 9.75
N TRP A 87 0.33 13.35 9.40
CA TRP A 87 0.24 13.93 8.06
C TRP A 87 1.33 14.97 7.84
N THR A 88 2.10 14.84 6.77
CA THR A 88 3.25 15.72 6.49
C THR A 88 3.03 16.57 5.24
N ALA A 89 3.92 17.54 5.02
CA ALA A 89 3.95 18.35 3.79
C ALA A 89 4.09 17.51 2.50
N VAL A 90 4.66 16.30 2.60
CA VAL A 90 4.71 15.34 1.49
C VAL A 90 3.31 14.86 1.13
N GLY A 91 2.50 14.51 2.14
CA GLY A 91 1.09 14.14 1.95
C GLY A 91 0.29 15.28 1.30
N GLU A 92 0.46 16.51 1.79
CA GLU A 92 -0.21 17.70 1.24
C GLU A 92 0.13 17.90 -0.24
N THR A 93 1.41 17.81 -0.59
CA THR A 93 1.89 17.97 -1.97
C THR A 93 1.35 16.87 -2.89
N ARG A 94 1.28 15.63 -2.40
CA ARG A 94 0.76 14.48 -3.16
C ARG A 94 -0.73 14.56 -3.41
N LEU A 95 -1.51 15.13 -2.48
CA LEU A 95 -2.95 15.27 -2.67
C LEU A 95 -3.38 16.55 -3.36
N ALA A 96 -2.49 17.52 -3.56
CA ALA A 96 -2.78 18.81 -4.19
C ALA A 96 -3.62 18.71 -5.50
N PRO A 97 -3.42 17.73 -6.40
CA PRO A 97 -4.22 17.60 -7.62
C PRO A 97 -5.66 17.12 -7.40
N TYR A 98 -6.04 16.65 -6.21
CA TYR A 98 -7.36 16.09 -5.92
C TYR A 98 -8.22 16.99 -5.01
N TRP A 99 -7.80 18.26 -4.87
CA TRP A 99 -8.50 19.34 -4.18
C TRP A 99 -9.01 20.37 -5.19
#